data_AF-A0A7S0F568-F1
#
_entry.id   AF-A0A7S0F568-F1
#
_cell.length_a   1.000
_cell.length_b   1.000
_cell.length_c   1.000
_cell.angle_alpha   90.00
_cell.angle_beta   90.00
_cell.angle_gamma   90.00
#
_symmetry.space_group_name_H-M   'P 1'
#
loop_
_entity.id
_entity.type
_entity.pdbx_description
1 polymer ?
#
loop_
_entity_poly.entity_id
_entity_poly.type
_entity_poly.pdbx_seq_one_letter_code
_entity_poly.pdbx_strand_id
1 'polypeptide(L)'
;QVTQAFCAVAASAAIMNSLEGHISLPVAPIYAPFHWATQFGLMLNPCAVSKLRYAWDDVEDPVHEHLPHLPFGLGLEMAETLLRCNLEPSGYTATAHHVDSTSSVAHIRQAFLDALHSPTKRVMVNFDHGPLQQIRPGGGHFSPIAAYNAERDAFLILDVAKYKYPPAWISTPQLVQALNTVDNCGRFTYPEFPVTWDYNQIEYLREVLGCEVKHRGYIIVQPKTPV
;
A
#
# COMPACT_ATOMS: atom_id res chain seq x y z
N GLN A 1 0.62 4.71 -10.03
CA GLN A 1 -0.36 3.62 -9.97
C GLN A 1 -1.01 3.48 -11.35
N VAL A 2 -1.31 2.25 -11.78
CA VAL A 2 -1.88 1.97 -13.11
C VAL A 2 -3.39 2.26 -13.16
N THR A 3 -4.12 2.05 -12.06
CA THR A 3 -5.52 2.47 -11.89
C THR A 3 -5.69 3.28 -10.61
N GLN A 4 -6.88 3.86 -10.39
CA GLN A 4 -7.17 4.67 -9.19
C GLN A 4 -7.18 3.85 -7.88
N ALA A 5 -7.22 2.52 -7.94
CA ALA A 5 -7.23 1.64 -6.77
C ALA A 5 -5.90 0.91 -6.50
N PHE A 6 -4.90 1.09 -7.37
CA PHE A 6 -3.63 0.35 -7.30
C PHE A 6 -2.56 1.05 -6.44
N CYS A 7 -2.91 2.02 -5.60
CA CYS A 7 -1.92 2.76 -4.82
C CYS A 7 -1.06 1.84 -3.92
N ALA A 8 -1.67 0.89 -3.20
CA ALA A 8 -0.94 -0.07 -2.38
C ALA A 8 0.02 -0.95 -3.19
N VAL A 9 -0.42 -1.40 -4.37
CA VAL A 9 0.37 -2.23 -5.28
C VAL A 9 1.54 -1.44 -5.88
N ALA A 10 1.28 -0.20 -6.30
CA ALA A 10 2.28 0.71 -6.84
C ALA A 10 3.34 1.07 -5.79
N ALA A 11 2.91 1.38 -4.57
CA ALA A 11 3.81 1.64 -3.46
C ALA A 11 4.64 0.39 -3.11
N SER A 12 4.03 -0.80 -3.10
CA SER A 12 4.75 -2.06 -2.88
C SER A 12 5.83 -2.32 -3.93
N ALA A 13 5.54 -2.08 -5.22
CA ALA A 13 6.53 -2.20 -6.28
C ALA A 13 7.67 -1.19 -6.11
N ALA A 14 7.37 0.06 -5.74
CA ALA A 14 8.40 1.06 -5.47
C ALA A 14 9.30 0.66 -4.29
N ILE A 15 8.71 0.15 -3.20
CA ILE A 15 9.44 -0.37 -2.04
C ILE A 15 10.38 -1.50 -2.45
N MET A 16 9.87 -2.51 -3.16
CA MET A 16 10.69 -3.65 -3.61
C MET A 16 11.82 -3.22 -4.53
N ASN A 17 11.54 -2.42 -5.57
CA ASN A 17 12.59 -1.97 -6.49
C ASN A 17 13.64 -1.09 -5.78
N SER A 18 13.26 -0.31 -4.76
CA SER A 18 14.23 0.45 -3.98
C SER A 18 15.17 -0.42 -3.12
N LEU A 19 14.87 -1.71 -2.96
CA LEU A 19 15.69 -2.71 -2.28
C LEU A 19 16.53 -3.55 -3.28
N GLU A 20 16.67 -3.09 -4.52
CA GLU A 20 17.58 -3.70 -5.49
C GLU A 20 18.98 -3.88 -4.89
N GLY A 21 19.58 -5.05 -5.09
CA GLY A 21 20.84 -5.46 -4.46
C GLY A 21 20.70 -6.07 -3.06
N HIS A 22 19.55 -5.91 -2.41
CA HIS A 22 19.25 -6.54 -1.11
C HIS A 22 18.20 -7.66 -1.19
N ILE A 23 17.33 -7.62 -2.21
CA ILE A 23 16.33 -8.67 -2.46
C ILE A 23 16.44 -9.20 -3.89
N SER A 24 15.95 -10.42 -4.11
CA SER A 24 15.73 -10.95 -5.45
C SER A 24 14.45 -10.36 -6.03
N LEU A 25 14.58 -9.58 -7.10
CA LEU A 25 13.44 -8.98 -7.80
C LEU A 25 12.87 -9.97 -8.84
N PRO A 26 11.53 -9.98 -9.02
CA PRO A 26 10.91 -10.82 -10.05
C PRO A 26 11.26 -10.32 -11.46
N VAL A 27 11.16 -11.20 -12.46
CA VAL A 27 11.28 -10.83 -13.87
C VAL A 27 9.88 -10.75 -14.46
N ALA A 28 9.47 -9.54 -14.88
CA ALA A 28 8.29 -9.40 -15.71
C ALA A 28 8.66 -9.77 -17.16
N PRO A 29 7.88 -10.62 -17.87
CA PRO A 29 8.23 -11.08 -19.22
C PRO A 29 8.54 -9.95 -20.20
N ILE A 30 7.81 -8.82 -20.10
CA ILE A 30 8.00 -7.64 -20.96
C ILE A 30 9.36 -6.93 -20.76
N TYR A 31 10.00 -7.13 -19.60
CA TYR A 31 11.28 -6.51 -19.27
C TYR A 31 12.44 -7.51 -19.23
N ALA A 32 12.24 -8.76 -19.64
CA ALA A 32 13.31 -9.74 -19.64
C ALA A 32 14.53 -9.26 -20.47
N PRO A 33 15.77 -9.47 -19.99
CA PRO A 33 16.16 -10.21 -18.79
C PRO A 33 16.26 -9.34 -17.51
N PHE A 34 15.81 -8.08 -17.53
CA PHE A 34 15.92 -7.18 -16.38
C PHE A 34 14.95 -7.56 -15.25
N HIS A 35 15.46 -7.63 -14.03
CA HIS A 35 14.69 -7.95 -12.83
C HIS A 35 14.04 -6.69 -12.27
N TRP A 36 12.72 -6.64 -12.26
CA TRP A 36 11.96 -5.48 -11.79
C TRP A 36 10.59 -5.88 -11.28
N ALA A 37 10.24 -5.41 -10.08
CA ALA A 37 8.88 -5.51 -9.55
C ALA A 37 7.94 -4.58 -10.33
N THR A 38 6.89 -5.16 -10.89
CA THR A 38 5.83 -4.43 -11.60
C THR A 38 4.52 -4.58 -10.87
N GLN A 39 3.62 -3.60 -10.99
CA GLN A 39 2.30 -3.66 -10.36
C GLN A 39 1.55 -4.95 -10.73
N PHE A 40 1.63 -5.34 -12.00
CA PHE A 40 1.01 -6.56 -12.49
C PHE A 40 1.68 -7.83 -11.96
N GLY A 41 3.01 -7.91 -12.03
CA GLY A 41 3.76 -9.08 -11.57
C GLY A 41 3.59 -9.36 -10.07
N LEU A 42 3.52 -8.32 -9.24
CA LEU A 42 3.29 -8.48 -7.80
C LEU A 42 1.93 -9.10 -7.48
N MET A 43 0.91 -8.72 -8.25
CA MET A 43 -0.43 -9.28 -8.09
C MET A 43 -0.43 -10.76 -8.50
N LEU A 44 0.14 -11.08 -9.66
CA LEU A 44 0.21 -12.45 -10.20
C LEU A 44 1.01 -13.46 -9.38
N ASN A 45 1.70 -13.04 -8.32
CA ASN A 45 2.38 -13.96 -7.41
C ASN A 45 1.38 -15.00 -6.86
N PRO A 46 1.64 -16.32 -6.97
CA PRO A 46 0.68 -17.35 -6.54
C PRO A 46 0.25 -17.24 -5.07
N CYS A 47 1.14 -16.80 -4.17
CA CYS A 47 0.78 -16.52 -2.77
C CYS A 47 -0.18 -15.33 -2.67
N ALA A 48 0.06 -14.26 -3.43
CA ALA A 48 -0.79 -13.07 -3.41
C ALA A 48 -2.18 -13.39 -3.98
N VAL A 49 -2.26 -14.08 -5.12
CA VAL A 49 -3.51 -14.58 -5.71
C VAL A 49 -4.29 -15.42 -4.69
N SER A 50 -3.63 -16.41 -4.08
CA SER A 50 -4.28 -17.33 -3.14
C SER A 50 -4.79 -16.65 -1.87
N LYS A 51 -4.06 -15.67 -1.33
CA LYS A 51 -4.41 -15.02 -0.06
C LYS A 51 -5.31 -13.81 -0.20
N LEU A 52 -5.20 -13.06 -1.30
CA LEU A 52 -5.99 -11.84 -1.52
C LEU A 52 -7.28 -12.11 -2.30
N ARG A 53 -7.34 -13.19 -3.09
CA ARG A 53 -8.55 -13.68 -3.77
C ARG A 53 -9.31 -12.67 -4.63
N TYR A 54 -8.63 -11.64 -5.16
CA TYR A 54 -9.28 -10.62 -5.98
C TYR A 54 -9.83 -11.19 -7.29
N ALA A 55 -10.91 -10.58 -7.79
CA ALA A 55 -11.59 -11.02 -9.00
C ALA A 55 -10.84 -10.57 -10.26
N TRP A 56 -10.91 -11.42 -11.29
CA TRP A 56 -10.60 -11.05 -12.66
C TRP A 56 -11.95 -10.74 -13.28
N ASP A 57 -12.24 -9.47 -13.52
CA ASP A 57 -13.46 -9.12 -14.22
C ASP A 57 -13.38 -9.70 -15.63
N ASP A 58 -14.36 -10.53 -16.02
CA ASP A 58 -14.65 -10.86 -17.43
C ASP A 58 -15.26 -9.65 -18.17
N VAL A 59 -15.13 -8.45 -17.59
CA VAL A 59 -15.59 -7.21 -18.21
C VAL A 59 -14.66 -6.96 -19.39
N GLU A 60 -15.23 -7.00 -20.59
CA GLU A 60 -14.64 -6.45 -21.80
C GLU A 60 -14.43 -4.94 -21.61
N ASP A 61 -13.45 -4.55 -20.77
CA ASP A 61 -12.92 -3.20 -20.69
C ASP A 61 -11.73 -3.13 -21.66
N PRO A 62 -11.89 -2.48 -22.83
CA PRO A 62 -10.83 -2.38 -23.84
C PRO A 62 -9.60 -1.59 -23.36
N VAL A 63 -9.64 -0.97 -22.18
CA VAL A 63 -8.52 -0.22 -21.59
C VAL A 63 -7.80 -1.00 -20.49
N HIS A 64 -8.49 -1.93 -19.83
CA HIS A 64 -7.98 -2.68 -18.66
C HIS A 64 -7.94 -4.20 -18.86
N GLU A 65 -8.05 -4.66 -20.10
CA GLU A 65 -7.91 -6.06 -20.49
C GLU A 65 -6.73 -6.71 -19.72
N HIS A 66 -7.07 -7.68 -18.87
CA HIS A 66 -6.15 -8.44 -17.99
C HIS A 66 -5.63 -7.78 -16.71
N LEU A 67 -6.14 -6.66 -16.22
CA LEU A 67 -5.78 -6.17 -14.87
C LEU A 67 -6.71 -6.76 -13.79
N PRO A 68 -6.18 -7.22 -12.64
CA PRO A 68 -7.03 -7.63 -11.54
C PRO A 68 -7.90 -6.48 -11.06
N HIS A 69 -9.20 -6.74 -10.89
CA HIS A 69 -10.14 -5.72 -10.48
C HIS A 69 -10.05 -5.52 -8.96
N LEU A 70 -9.63 -4.31 -8.54
CA LEU A 70 -9.53 -3.92 -7.13
C LEU A 70 -10.50 -2.76 -6.82
N PRO A 71 -11.82 -2.98 -6.78
CA PRO A 71 -12.82 -1.91 -6.68
C PRO A 71 -12.67 -1.02 -5.43
N PHE A 72 -12.07 -1.54 -4.36
CA PHE A 72 -11.82 -0.84 -3.10
C PHE A 72 -10.32 -0.71 -2.75
N GLY A 73 -9.43 -1.06 -3.70
CA GLY A 73 -8.00 -1.14 -3.43
C GLY A 73 -7.65 -2.24 -2.41
N LEU A 74 -6.63 -2.02 -1.60
CA LEU A 74 -6.21 -2.94 -0.54
C LEU A 74 -6.19 -2.21 0.81
N GLY A 75 -6.65 -2.89 1.86
CA GLY A 75 -6.45 -2.44 3.23
C GLY A 75 -5.01 -2.66 3.74
N LEU A 76 -4.68 -2.14 4.93
CA LEU A 76 -3.32 -2.18 5.47
C LEU A 76 -2.77 -3.61 5.62
N GLU A 77 -3.51 -4.50 6.27
CA GLU A 77 -3.11 -5.91 6.45
C GLU A 77 -3.07 -6.68 5.11
N MET A 78 -3.88 -6.28 4.13
CA MET A 78 -3.86 -6.85 2.78
C MET A 78 -2.61 -6.41 2.00
N ALA A 79 -2.21 -5.13 2.13
CA ALA A 79 -0.95 -4.63 1.57
C ALA A 79 0.28 -5.27 2.24
N GLU A 80 0.23 -5.54 3.56
CA GLU A 80 1.24 -6.36 4.25
C GLU A 80 1.32 -7.74 3.61
N THR A 81 0.18 -8.39 3.38
CA THR A 81 0.11 -9.73 2.76
C THR A 81 0.71 -9.72 1.36
N LEU A 82 0.39 -8.72 0.53
CA LEU A 82 0.96 -8.55 -0.81
C LEU A 82 2.49 -8.46 -0.76
N LEU A 83 3.03 -7.59 0.11
CA LEU A 83 4.47 -7.43 0.29
C LEU A 83 5.12 -8.72 0.79
N ARG A 84 4.56 -9.36 1.82
CA ARG A 84 5.09 -10.61 2.36
C ARG A 84 5.15 -11.72 1.32
N CYS A 85 4.10 -11.91 0.51
CA CYS A 85 4.10 -12.91 -0.55
C CYS A 85 5.20 -12.69 -1.60
N ASN A 86 5.56 -11.43 -1.86
CA ASN A 86 6.57 -11.09 -2.86
C ASN A 86 7.99 -10.96 -2.28
N LEU A 87 8.13 -10.79 -0.96
CA LEU A 87 9.42 -10.68 -0.26
C LEU A 87 9.90 -12.00 0.35
N GLU A 88 9.01 -12.99 0.52
CA GLU A 88 9.29 -14.26 1.18
C GLU A 88 10.57 -14.96 0.68
N PRO A 89 10.81 -15.08 -0.65
CA PRO A 89 12.00 -15.76 -1.17
C PRO A 89 13.33 -15.04 -0.87
N SER A 90 13.26 -13.76 -0.50
CA SER A 90 14.45 -12.92 -0.25
C SER A 90 14.82 -12.82 1.22
N GLY A 91 14.16 -13.56 2.12
CA GLY A 91 14.43 -13.47 3.56
C GLY A 91 13.97 -12.15 4.19
N TYR A 92 13.06 -11.43 3.52
CA TYR A 92 12.47 -10.18 4.01
C TYR A 92 11.05 -10.40 4.55
N THR A 93 10.59 -9.46 5.36
CA THR A 93 9.22 -9.40 5.86
C THR A 93 8.67 -7.98 5.75
N ALA A 94 7.35 -7.88 5.81
CA ALA A 94 6.63 -6.63 5.99
C ALA A 94 5.74 -6.77 7.23
N THR A 95 5.60 -5.70 8.01
CA THR A 95 4.77 -5.69 9.22
C THR A 95 3.90 -4.45 9.24
N ALA A 96 2.57 -4.64 9.28
CA ALA A 96 1.63 -3.55 9.46
C ALA A 96 1.58 -3.09 10.92
N HIS A 97 1.49 -1.78 11.10
CA HIS A 97 1.32 -1.10 12.37
C HIS A 97 0.14 -0.16 12.25
N HIS A 98 -0.96 -0.50 12.92
CA HIS A 98 -2.12 0.38 13.02
C HIS A 98 -1.82 1.60 13.89
N VAL A 99 -2.41 2.74 13.53
CA VAL A 99 -2.27 3.99 14.27
C VAL A 99 -3.65 4.44 14.74
N ASP A 100 -3.79 4.61 16.05
CA ASP A 100 -5.01 5.05 16.72
C ASP A 100 -4.72 6.23 17.68
N SER A 101 -5.74 6.64 18.45
CA SER A 101 -5.63 7.74 19.41
C SER A 101 -4.67 7.49 20.57
N THR A 102 -4.25 6.23 20.81
CA THR A 102 -3.31 5.86 21.87
C THR A 102 -1.86 5.80 21.36
N SER A 103 -1.67 5.89 20.04
CA SER A 103 -0.37 5.77 19.40
C SER A 103 0.50 7.02 19.61
N SER A 104 1.76 6.82 19.99
CA SER A 104 2.70 7.92 20.24
C SER A 104 3.30 8.49 18.96
N VAL A 105 3.06 9.78 18.69
CA VAL A 105 3.69 10.51 17.57
C VAL A 105 5.21 10.39 17.60
N ALA A 106 5.83 10.47 18.79
CA ALA A 106 7.27 10.37 18.95
C ALA A 106 7.78 8.97 18.58
N HIS A 107 7.07 7.92 18.98
CA HIS A 107 7.43 6.54 18.63
C HIS A 107 7.29 6.27 17.13
N ILE A 108 6.21 6.75 16.51
CA ILE A 108 5.99 6.62 15.06
C ILE A 108 7.10 7.36 14.29
N ARG A 109 7.42 8.60 14.71
CA ARG A 109 8.53 9.36 14.12
C ARG A 109 9.82 8.56 14.19
N GLN A 110 10.15 8.01 15.36
CA GLN A 110 11.38 7.25 15.53
C GLN A 110 11.40 5.99 14.66
N ALA A 111 10.30 5.25 14.57
CA ALA A 111 10.20 4.07 13.70
C ALA A 111 10.46 4.42 12.23
N PHE A 112 9.97 5.58 11.76
CA PHE A 112 10.22 6.05 10.39
C PHE A 112 11.68 6.45 10.19
N LEU A 113 12.29 7.15 11.16
CA LEU A 113 13.70 7.50 11.12
C LEU A 113 14.60 6.26 11.11
N ASP A 114 14.30 5.27 11.95
CA ASP A 114 15.05 4.01 12.01
C ASP A 114 14.98 3.25 10.68
N ALA A 115 13.83 3.28 10.00
CA ALA A 115 13.69 2.72 8.67
C ALA A 115 14.48 3.51 7.61
N LEU A 116 14.42 4.84 7.65
CA LEU A 116 15.11 5.73 6.69
C LEU A 116 16.64 5.71 6.85
N HIS A 117 17.16 5.49 8.05
CA HIS A 117 18.59 5.37 8.31
C HIS A 117 19.19 4.02 7.88
N SER A 118 18.35 3.01 7.62
CA SER A 118 18.81 1.68 7.26
C SER A 118 18.76 1.45 5.75
N PRO A 119 19.87 1.02 5.11
CA PRO A 119 19.87 0.72 3.68
C PRO A 119 18.96 -0.47 3.34
N THR A 120 18.67 -1.33 4.31
CA THR A 120 17.88 -2.55 4.14
C THR A 120 16.43 -2.43 4.60
N LYS A 121 15.98 -1.28 5.11
CA LYS A 121 14.59 -1.09 5.56
C LYS A 121 13.87 -0.04 4.73
N ARG A 122 12.55 -0.20 4.61
CA ARG A 122 11.69 0.80 3.95
C ARG A 122 10.41 0.96 4.74
N VAL A 123 9.77 2.12 4.54
CA VAL A 123 8.48 2.44 5.17
C VAL A 123 7.47 2.86 4.10
N MET A 124 6.28 2.28 4.20
CA MET A 124 5.11 2.61 3.40
C MET A 124 3.99 3.07 4.33
N VAL A 125 3.30 4.15 4.00
CA VAL A 125 2.18 4.66 4.81
C VAL A 125 0.85 4.40 4.13
N ASN A 126 -0.16 4.10 4.93
CA ASN A 126 -1.58 4.13 4.58
C ASN A 126 -2.24 5.29 5.33
N PHE A 127 -2.72 6.28 4.60
CA PHE A 127 -3.22 7.53 5.21
C PHE A 127 -4.48 8.00 4.50
N ASP A 128 -5.27 8.83 5.17
CA ASP A 128 -6.40 9.53 4.55
C ASP A 128 -5.96 10.92 4.05
N HIS A 129 -6.36 11.30 2.83
CA HIS A 129 -6.03 12.62 2.29
C HIS A 129 -6.78 13.79 2.96
N GLY A 130 -7.88 13.55 3.65
CA GLY A 130 -8.72 14.57 4.28
C GLY A 130 -7.97 15.44 5.29
N PRO A 131 -7.32 14.85 6.31
CA PRO A 131 -6.49 15.60 7.25
C PRO A 131 -5.34 16.39 6.60
N LEU A 132 -4.91 15.99 5.40
CA LEU A 132 -3.82 16.64 4.67
C LEU A 132 -4.25 17.85 3.83
N GLN A 133 -5.54 18.20 3.82
CA GLN A 133 -6.10 19.35 3.09
C GLN A 133 -5.74 19.39 1.59
N GLN A 134 -5.62 18.22 0.96
CA GLN A 134 -5.31 18.13 -0.47
C GLN A 134 -6.56 18.40 -1.35
N ILE A 135 -6.35 18.49 -2.68
CA ILE A 135 -7.29 19.01 -3.71
C ILE A 135 -8.73 18.44 -3.61
N ARG A 136 -8.93 17.23 -3.05
CA ARG A 136 -10.27 16.72 -2.68
C ARG A 136 -10.28 16.18 -1.25
N PRO A 137 -11.38 16.38 -0.50
CA PRO A 137 -11.51 15.84 0.85
C PRO A 137 -11.63 14.31 0.84
N GLY A 138 -10.84 13.67 1.71
CA GLY A 138 -10.93 12.24 2.02
C GLY A 138 -10.35 11.30 0.97
N GLY A 139 -10.23 10.03 1.37
CA GLY A 139 -9.79 8.93 0.52
C GLY A 139 -8.52 8.31 1.06
N GLY A 140 -8.61 7.02 1.38
CA GLY A 140 -7.45 6.23 1.78
C GLY A 140 -6.45 6.09 0.64
N HIS A 141 -5.17 6.21 0.97
CA HIS A 141 -4.09 6.14 0.00
C HIS A 141 -2.87 5.42 0.58
N PHE A 142 -1.98 4.97 -0.32
CA PHE A 142 -0.70 4.37 0.04
C PHE A 142 0.43 5.03 -0.72
N SER A 143 1.54 5.32 -0.04
CA SER A 143 2.77 5.76 -0.69
C SER A 143 4.01 5.50 0.18
N PRO A 144 5.21 5.35 -0.41
CA PRO A 144 6.47 5.28 0.33
C PRO A 144 6.84 6.61 0.97
N ILE A 145 7.54 6.55 2.11
CA ILE A 145 8.30 7.69 2.65
C ILE A 145 9.74 7.60 2.12
N ALA A 146 10.28 8.72 1.63
CA ALA A 146 11.63 8.78 1.07
C ALA A 146 12.65 9.54 1.89
N ALA A 147 12.23 10.52 2.69
CA ALA A 147 13.16 11.36 3.44
C ALA A 147 12.49 12.00 4.65
N TYR A 148 13.31 12.50 5.56
CA TYR A 148 12.90 13.32 6.70
C TYR A 148 13.70 14.63 6.71
N ASN A 149 13.00 15.74 6.97
CA ASN A 149 13.60 17.05 7.18
C ASN A 149 13.46 17.41 8.66
N ALA A 150 14.60 17.48 9.37
CA ALA A 150 14.62 17.72 10.81
C ALA A 150 14.23 19.15 11.20
N GLU A 151 14.58 20.15 10.38
CA GLU A 151 14.25 21.56 10.64
C GLU A 151 12.74 21.79 10.62
N ARG A 152 12.03 21.09 9.73
CA ARG A 152 10.58 21.23 9.52
C ARG A 152 9.75 20.13 10.18
N ASP A 153 10.39 19.15 10.84
CA ASP A 153 9.77 17.92 11.34
C ASP A 153 8.79 17.34 10.30
N ALA A 154 9.29 17.05 9.10
CA ALA A 154 8.45 16.66 7.97
C ALA A 154 9.03 15.48 7.18
N PHE A 155 8.14 14.62 6.69
CA PHE A 155 8.47 13.47 5.84
C PHE A 155 8.11 13.74 4.39
N LEU A 156 8.99 13.33 3.47
CA LEU A 156 8.73 13.36 2.03
C LEU A 156 7.95 12.11 1.63
N ILE A 157 6.70 12.30 1.19
CA ILE A 157 5.86 11.25 0.63
C ILE A 157 6.03 11.23 -0.89
N LEU A 158 6.44 10.08 -1.45
CA LEU A 158 6.53 9.89 -2.90
C LEU A 158 5.19 9.40 -3.44
N ASP A 159 4.26 10.33 -3.64
CA ASP A 159 2.89 10.00 -4.04
C ASP A 159 2.85 9.18 -5.35
N VAL A 160 2.26 7.98 -5.27
CA VAL A 160 2.17 7.07 -6.42
C VAL A 160 1.03 7.42 -7.37
N ALA A 161 0.10 8.30 -6.98
CA ALA A 161 -0.92 8.91 -7.83
C ALA A 161 -0.34 10.10 -8.61
N LYS A 162 0.75 9.85 -9.36
CA LYS A 162 1.55 10.88 -10.05
C LYS A 162 0.75 11.76 -11.02
N TYR A 163 -0.38 11.27 -11.53
CA TYR A 163 -1.29 12.04 -12.38
C TYR A 163 -2.08 13.11 -11.62
N LYS A 164 -2.12 13.05 -10.29
CA LYS A 164 -2.94 13.89 -9.41
C LYS A 164 -2.10 14.71 -8.42
N TYR A 165 -1.08 14.10 -7.82
CA TYR A 165 -0.30 14.71 -6.76
C TYR A 165 1.22 14.61 -7.02
N PRO A 166 1.98 15.71 -6.83
CA PRO A 166 3.44 15.64 -6.77
C PRO A 166 3.89 15.02 -5.43
N PRO A 167 5.16 14.62 -5.32
CA PRO A 167 5.77 14.36 -4.01
C PRO A 167 5.61 15.56 -3.09
N ALA A 168 5.31 15.31 -1.82
CA ALA A 168 4.99 16.36 -0.85
C ALA A 168 5.70 16.14 0.48
N TRP A 169 6.15 17.25 1.08
CA TRP A 169 6.62 17.27 2.47
C TRP A 169 5.42 17.46 3.39
N ILE A 170 5.19 16.49 4.28
CA ILE A 170 4.08 16.50 5.23
C ILE A 170 4.66 16.53 6.64
N SER A 171 4.22 17.47 7.48
CA SER A 171 4.69 17.53 8.87
C SER A 171 4.33 16.26 9.63
N THR A 172 5.18 15.83 10.57
CA THR A 172 4.96 14.61 11.36
C THR A 172 3.61 14.60 12.07
N PRO A 173 3.15 15.69 12.73
CA PRO A 173 1.83 15.70 13.35
C PRO A 173 0.68 15.51 12.35
N GLN A 174 0.75 16.16 11.18
CA GLN A 174 -0.27 16.02 10.13
C GLN A 174 -0.27 14.61 9.54
N LEU A 175 0.91 14.03 9.31
CA LEU A 175 1.02 12.67 8.81
C LEU A 175 0.40 11.70 9.82
N VAL A 176 0.78 11.76 11.10
CA VAL A 176 0.21 10.87 12.13
C VAL A 176 -1.30 11.06 12.27
N GLN A 177 -1.82 12.28 12.15
CA GLN A 177 -3.26 12.52 12.11
C GLN A 177 -3.93 11.81 10.92
N ALA A 178 -3.30 11.82 9.74
CA ALA A 178 -3.81 11.12 8.56
C ALA A 178 -3.74 9.59 8.68
N LEU A 179 -2.74 9.06 9.41
CA LEU A 179 -2.64 7.63 9.77
C LEU A 179 -3.67 7.25 10.83
N ASN A 180 -3.97 8.13 11.78
CA ASN A 180 -4.97 7.96 12.83
C ASN A 180 -6.39 8.20 12.31
N THR A 181 -6.75 7.50 11.24
CA THR A 181 -8.10 7.53 10.66
C THR A 181 -8.62 6.11 10.52
N VAL A 182 -9.95 5.97 10.58
CA VAL A 182 -10.62 4.69 10.43
C VAL A 182 -10.85 4.40 8.95
N ASP A 183 -10.54 3.17 8.56
CA ASP A 183 -10.97 2.57 7.30
C ASP A 183 -12.16 1.64 7.56
N ASN A 184 -13.31 2.01 7.01
CA ASN A 184 -14.56 1.27 7.18
C ASN A 184 -14.59 -0.07 6.42
N CYS A 185 -13.59 -0.33 5.58
CA CYS A 185 -13.37 -1.62 4.96
C CYS A 185 -11.85 -1.92 4.90
N GLY A 186 -11.16 -1.72 6.04
CA GLY A 186 -9.71 -1.85 6.12
C GLY A 186 -9.21 -3.29 6.02
N ARG A 187 -10.10 -4.27 6.07
CA ARG A 187 -9.85 -5.65 5.67
C ARG A 187 -11.15 -6.26 5.15
N PHE A 188 -11.05 -7.06 4.10
CA PHE A 188 -12.17 -7.78 3.52
C PHE A 188 -11.67 -8.96 2.71
N THR A 189 -12.58 -9.84 2.32
CA THR A 189 -12.29 -10.93 1.40
C THR A 189 -13.10 -10.74 0.14
N TYR A 190 -12.44 -10.80 -1.01
CA TYR A 190 -13.15 -10.78 -2.28
C TYR A 190 -14.02 -12.04 -2.42
N PRO A 191 -15.31 -11.90 -2.74
CA PRO A 191 -16.21 -13.03 -2.87
C PRO A 191 -15.88 -13.86 -4.10
N GLU A 192 -16.15 -15.17 -4.02
CA GLU A 192 -15.96 -16.12 -5.13
C GLU A 192 -17.13 -16.14 -6.12
N PHE A 193 -18.14 -15.28 -5.92
CA PHE A 193 -19.30 -15.13 -6.77
C PHE A 193 -19.32 -13.75 -7.44
N PRO A 194 -19.97 -13.59 -8.61
CA PRO A 194 -20.08 -12.31 -9.29
C PRO A 194 -20.73 -11.26 -8.40
N VAL A 195 -20.10 -10.08 -8.30
CA VAL A 195 -20.64 -8.92 -7.59
C VAL A 195 -20.91 -7.82 -8.59
N THR A 196 -22.11 -7.25 -8.53
CA THR A 196 -22.41 -5.99 -9.22
C THR A 196 -21.80 -4.85 -8.42
N TRP A 197 -20.78 -4.21 -8.96
CA TRP A 197 -20.07 -3.09 -8.31
C TRP A 197 -20.85 -1.77 -8.48
N ASP A 198 -22.02 -1.65 -7.84
CA ASP A 198 -22.76 -0.39 -7.75
C ASP A 198 -22.30 0.42 -6.53
N TYR A 199 -21.40 1.38 -6.77
CA TYR A 199 -20.85 2.24 -5.72
C TYR A 199 -21.89 3.16 -5.03
N ASN A 200 -23.11 3.25 -5.56
CA ASN A 200 -24.21 3.92 -4.85
C ASN A 200 -24.80 3.06 -3.72
N GLN A 201 -24.47 1.77 -3.66
CA GLN A 201 -24.93 0.82 -2.65
C GLN A 201 -23.79 0.39 -1.73
N ILE A 202 -23.11 1.37 -1.11
CA ILE A 202 -21.86 1.11 -0.38
C ILE A 202 -22.07 0.23 0.87
N GLU A 203 -23.23 0.31 1.52
CA GLU A 203 -23.59 -0.57 2.64
C GLU A 203 -23.72 -2.02 2.20
N TYR A 204 -24.42 -2.28 1.08
CA TYR A 204 -24.52 -3.61 0.48
C TYR A 204 -23.14 -4.17 0.11
N LEU A 205 -22.32 -3.37 -0.56
CA LEU A 205 -20.97 -3.78 -0.93
C LEU A 205 -20.12 -4.12 0.32
N ARG A 206 -20.28 -3.36 1.41
CA ARG A 206 -19.57 -3.66 2.67
C ARG A 206 -20.01 -4.98 3.30
N GLU A 207 -21.31 -5.27 3.27
CA GLU A 207 -21.86 -6.53 3.77
C GLU A 207 -21.37 -7.71 2.94
N VAL A 208 -21.45 -7.61 1.60
CA VAL A 208 -20.99 -8.65 0.68
C VAL A 208 -19.50 -8.96 0.84
N LEU A 209 -18.68 -7.93 1.03
CA LEU A 209 -17.24 -8.06 1.23
C LEU A 209 -16.85 -8.55 2.63
N GLY A 210 -17.81 -8.57 3.57
CA GLY A 210 -17.51 -8.83 4.98
C GLY A 210 -16.50 -7.84 5.55
N CYS A 211 -16.68 -6.55 5.24
CA CYS A 211 -15.74 -5.50 5.62
C CYS A 211 -15.51 -5.45 7.14
N GLU A 212 -14.25 -5.56 7.54
CA GLU A 212 -13.78 -5.28 8.89
C GLU A 212 -13.31 -3.82 8.98
N VAL A 213 -13.83 -3.12 9.99
CA VAL A 213 -13.37 -1.76 10.32
C VAL A 213 -12.00 -1.84 10.99
N LYS A 214 -11.02 -1.14 10.43
CA LYS A 214 -9.65 -1.10 10.95
C LYS A 214 -9.13 0.33 10.94
N HIS A 215 -8.15 0.62 11.80
CA HIS A 215 -7.39 1.85 11.67
C HIS A 215 -6.47 1.79 10.45
N ARG A 216 -6.12 2.94 9.88
CA ARG A 216 -4.98 3.04 8.95
C ARG A 216 -3.66 2.99 9.73
N GLY A 217 -2.54 3.26 9.07
CA GLY A 217 -1.24 3.10 9.70
C GLY A 217 -0.10 2.99 8.70
N TYR A 218 0.92 2.22 9.02
CA TYR A 218 2.11 2.10 8.20
C TYR A 218 2.64 0.66 8.16
N ILE A 219 3.49 0.38 7.19
CA ILE A 219 4.18 -0.89 7.03
C ILE A 219 5.68 -0.65 7.04
N ILE A 220 6.39 -1.41 7.87
CA ILE A 220 7.86 -1.49 7.83
C ILE A 220 8.25 -2.75 7.08
N VAL A 221 9.09 -2.59 6.06
CA VAL A 221 9.73 -3.68 5.32
C VAL A 221 11.17 -3.80 5.78
N GLN A 222 11.59 -5.01 6.16
CA GLN A 222 12.94 -5.26 6.70
C GLN A 222 13.35 -6.75 6.55
N PRO A 223 14.64 -7.09 6.70
CA PRO A 223 15.08 -8.48 6.80
C PRO A 223 14.41 -9.23 7.97
N LYS A 224 14.12 -10.54 7.79
CA LYS A 224 13.56 -11.41 8.85
C LYS A 224 14.55 -11.61 10.01
N THR A 225 15.84 -11.63 9.70
CA THR A 225 16.92 -11.77 10.67
C THR A 225 17.70 -10.46 10.69
N PRO A 226 18.03 -9.89 11.86
CA PRO A 226 18.90 -8.72 11.94
C PRO A 226 20.21 -8.99 11.20
N VAL A 227 20.65 -8.01 10.41
CA VAL A 227 21.97 -7.99 9.77
C VAL A 227 23.01 -7.60 10.80
#